data_AF-A0A2K1P7R9-F1
#
_entry.id   AF-A0A2K1P7R9-F1
#
_cell.length_a   1.000
_cell.length_b   1.000
_cell.length_c   1.000
_cell.angle_alpha   90.00
_cell.angle_beta   90.00
_cell.angle_gamma   90.00
#
_symmetry.space_group_name_H-M   'P 1'
#
loop_
_entity.id
_entity.type
_entity.pdbx_description
1 polymer ?
#
loop_
_entity_poly.entity_id
_entity_poly.type
_entity_poly.pdbx_seq_one_letter_code
_entity_poly.pdbx_strand_id
1 'polypeptide(L)'
;MKHKNFTLSLIAILSIIFMLLNIQKNFFYVFSFFVIFLISIYGFSNDNRIWYHKSAHIIVSSFIGLFLLAYEILDILFTMLAGEFSEINLNIYVIIFGILSITIFFLELRYLRKKRNEALNKEER
;
A
#
# COMPACT_ATOMS: atom_id res chain seq x y z
N MET A 1 -8.97 8.08 7.56
CA MET A 1 -9.01 7.42 8.89
C MET A 1 -8.71 8.40 10.02
N LYS A 2 -9.07 8.07 11.27
CA LYS A 2 -8.80 8.92 12.45
C LYS A 2 -7.31 8.91 12.86
N HIS A 3 -6.61 7.79 12.67
CA HIS A 3 -5.23 7.59 13.12
C HIS A 3 -4.22 7.51 11.96
N LYS A 4 -4.10 8.57 11.14
CA LYS A 4 -3.24 8.58 9.93
C LYS A 4 -1.76 8.34 10.23
N ASN A 5 -1.24 8.91 11.31
CA ASN A 5 0.16 8.73 11.71
C ASN A 5 0.47 7.26 12.02
N PHE A 6 -0.42 6.59 12.75
CA PHE A 6 -0.26 5.16 13.05
C PHE A 6 -0.24 4.32 11.77
N THR A 7 -1.13 4.61 10.82
CA THR A 7 -1.16 3.93 9.52
C THR A 7 0.12 4.13 8.72
N LEU A 8 0.64 5.36 8.65
CA LEU A 8 1.91 5.64 7.98
C LEU A 8 3.08 4.90 8.67
N SER A 9 3.11 4.86 10.01
CA SER A 9 4.13 4.11 10.75
C SER A 9 4.04 2.62 10.47
N LEU A 10 2.82 2.06 10.46
CA LEU A 10 2.58 0.65 10.17
C LEU A 10 3.05 0.29 8.76
N ILE A 11 2.69 1.08 7.76
CA ILE A 11 3.12 0.87 6.37
C ILE A 11 4.65 0.95 6.29
N ALA A 12 5.26 1.98 6.87
CA ALA A 12 6.72 2.15 6.83
C ALA A 12 7.46 0.97 7.47
N ILE A 13 7.07 0.56 8.68
CA ILE A 13 7.71 -0.55 9.40
C ILE A 13 7.55 -1.87 8.63
N LEU A 14 6.33 -2.20 8.18
CA LEU A 14 6.09 -3.43 7.43
C LEU A 14 6.83 -3.43 6.10
N SER A 15 6.91 -2.29 5.41
CA SER A 15 7.65 -2.20 4.15
C SER A 15 9.14 -2.46 4.34
N ILE A 16 9.79 -1.97 5.41
CA ILE A 16 11.18 -2.34 5.70
C ILE A 16 11.32 -3.83 6.00
N ILE A 17 10.45 -4.39 6.86
CA ILE A 17 10.52 -5.81 7.22
C ILE A 17 10.39 -6.68 5.96
N PHE A 18 9.40 -6.39 5.12
CA PHE A 18 9.18 -7.16 3.90
C PHE A 18 10.22 -6.90 2.83
N MET A 19 10.83 -5.72 2.76
CA MET A 19 12.00 -5.47 1.93
C MET A 19 13.15 -6.41 2.29
N LEU A 20 13.49 -6.52 3.58
CA LEU A 20 14.57 -7.39 4.07
C LEU A 20 14.29 -8.87 3.81
N LEU A 21 13.05 -9.31 4.04
CA LEU A 21 12.64 -10.71 3.79
C LEU A 21 12.62 -11.08 2.29
N ASN A 22 12.63 -10.09 1.40
CA ASN A 22 12.59 -10.29 -0.05
C ASN A 22 13.94 -10.08 -0.76
N ILE A 23 15.00 -9.76 -0.01
CA ILE A 23 16.29 -9.36 -0.60
C ILE A 23 16.92 -10.42 -1.51
N GLN A 24 16.63 -11.70 -1.23
CA GLN A 24 17.14 -12.84 -2.00
C GLN A 24 16.14 -13.34 -3.06
N LYS A 25 14.90 -12.84 -3.07
CA LYS A 25 13.84 -13.36 -3.95
C LYS A 25 13.81 -12.64 -5.29
N ASN A 26 13.52 -11.35 -5.27
CA ASN A 26 13.33 -10.56 -6.50
C ASN A 26 13.58 -9.07 -6.21
N PHE A 27 14.44 -8.45 -7.03
CA PHE A 27 14.74 -7.02 -6.93
C PHE A 27 13.49 -6.13 -7.02
N PHE A 28 12.49 -6.51 -7.82
CA PHE A 28 11.25 -5.75 -7.97
C PHE A 28 10.49 -5.61 -6.65
N TYR A 29 10.42 -6.66 -5.84
CA TYR A 29 9.79 -6.61 -4.51
C TYR A 29 10.56 -5.67 -3.58
N VAL A 30 11.89 -5.83 -3.53
CA VAL A 30 12.77 -5.01 -2.69
C VAL A 30 12.63 -3.53 -3.03
N PHE A 31 12.73 -3.20 -4.32
CA PHE A 31 12.61 -1.83 -4.82
C PHE A 31 11.22 -1.24 -4.50
N SER A 32 10.16 -2.00 -4.73
CA SER A 32 8.80 -1.54 -4.45
C SER A 32 8.59 -1.27 -2.96
N PHE A 33 9.03 -2.17 -2.08
CA PHE A 33 8.95 -1.96 -0.64
C PHE A 33 9.79 -0.77 -0.17
N PHE A 34 10.96 -0.56 -0.77
CA PHE A 34 11.78 0.63 -0.51
C PHE A 34 11.05 1.93 -0.91
N VAL A 35 10.40 1.96 -2.08
CA VAL A 35 9.62 3.13 -2.52
C VAL A 35 8.43 3.37 -1.57
N ILE A 36 7.70 2.33 -1.19
CA ILE A 36 6.61 2.43 -0.21
C ILE A 36 7.10 2.99 1.12
N PHE A 37 8.27 2.55 1.59
CA PHE A 37 8.90 3.07 2.79
C PHE A 37 9.14 4.59 2.68
N LEU A 38 9.80 5.04 1.60
CA LEU A 38 10.10 6.46 1.39
C LEU A 38 8.84 7.32 1.33
N ILE A 39 7.82 6.88 0.60
CA ILE A 39 6.53 7.59 0.47
C ILE A 39 5.85 7.70 1.84
N SER A 40 5.92 6.64 2.65
CA SER A 40 5.29 6.62 3.97
C SER A 40 6.03 7.52 4.97
N ILE A 41 7.36 7.55 4.93
CA ILE A 41 8.17 8.47 5.73
C ILE A 41 7.92 9.93 5.32
N TYR A 42 7.89 10.21 4.02
CA TYR A 42 7.58 11.56 3.54
C TYR A 42 6.17 12.00 3.93
N GLY A 43 5.22 11.07 4.10
CA GLY A 43 3.90 11.34 4.65
C GLY A 43 3.91 11.97 6.05
N PHE A 44 5.00 11.85 6.83
CA PHE A 44 5.15 12.55 8.11
C PHE A 44 5.59 14.01 7.98
N SER A 45 6.03 14.46 6.80
CA SER A 45 6.41 15.86 6.58
C SER A 45 5.23 16.77 6.90
N ASN A 46 5.46 17.80 7.72
CA ASN A 46 4.39 18.63 8.24
C ASN A 46 4.01 19.74 7.24
N ASP A 47 3.34 19.37 6.15
CA ASP A 47 2.69 20.36 5.30
C ASP A 47 1.26 20.61 5.78
N ASN A 48 1.13 21.55 6.72
CA ASN A 48 -0.16 21.95 7.27
C ASN A 48 -1.06 22.67 6.24
N ARG A 49 -0.53 23.06 5.07
CA ARG A 49 -1.32 23.73 4.03
C ARG A 49 -2.24 22.77 3.29
N ILE A 50 -1.91 21.48 3.28
CA ILE A 50 -2.63 20.46 2.50
C ILE A 50 -3.27 19.44 3.45
N TRP A 51 -4.57 19.63 3.75
CA TRP A 51 -5.30 18.79 4.71
C TRP A 51 -5.33 17.29 4.35
N TYR A 52 -5.18 16.96 3.06
CA TYR A 52 -5.17 15.59 2.54
C TYR A 52 -3.75 15.02 2.32
N HIS A 53 -2.68 15.75 2.65
CA HIS A 53 -1.29 15.33 2.41
C HIS A 53 -1.02 13.89 2.85
N LYS A 54 -1.27 13.62 4.12
CA LYS A 54 -1.11 12.27 4.72
C LYS A 54 -1.99 11.21 4.03
N SER A 55 -3.18 11.59 3.60
CA SER A 55 -4.09 10.67 2.89
C SER A 55 -3.56 10.31 1.51
N ALA A 56 -2.94 11.28 0.80
CA ALA A 56 -2.29 11.02 -0.49
C ALA A 56 -1.16 10.01 -0.32
N HIS A 57 -0.27 10.20 0.65
CA HIS A 57 0.82 9.25 0.93
C HIS A 57 0.31 7.85 1.30
N ILE A 58 -0.73 7.75 2.14
CA ILE A 58 -1.36 6.46 2.46
C ILE A 58 -1.90 5.79 1.19
N ILE A 59 -2.63 6.53 0.36
CA ILE A 59 -3.24 6.00 -0.87
C ILE A 59 -2.16 5.53 -1.85
N VAL A 60 -1.14 6.34 -2.10
CA VAL A 60 -0.07 6.00 -3.04
C VAL A 60 0.70 4.76 -2.54
N SER A 61 1.07 4.72 -1.25
CA SER A 61 1.71 3.54 -0.66
C SER A 61 0.86 2.28 -0.81
N SER A 62 -0.45 2.35 -0.53
CA SER A 62 -1.36 1.22 -0.72
C SER A 62 -1.50 0.83 -2.18
N PHE A 63 -1.51 1.79 -3.11
CA PHE A 63 -1.63 1.52 -4.53
C PHE A 63 -0.43 0.73 -5.08
N ILE A 64 0.79 1.06 -4.64
CA ILE A 64 1.98 0.26 -4.96
C ILE A 64 1.87 -1.15 -4.36
N GLY A 65 1.35 -1.28 -3.13
CA GLY A 65 1.07 -2.58 -2.52
C GLY A 65 0.06 -3.43 -3.31
N LEU A 66 -0.95 -2.81 -3.94
CA LEU A 66 -1.87 -3.50 -4.85
C LEU A 66 -1.17 -3.98 -6.12
N PHE A 67 -0.27 -3.18 -6.70
CA PHE A 67 0.52 -3.61 -7.85
C PHE A 67 1.44 -4.79 -7.51
N LEU A 68 2.03 -4.80 -6.32
CA LEU A 68 2.82 -5.95 -5.87
C LEU A 68 1.97 -7.22 -5.79
N LEU A 69 0.76 -7.12 -5.24
CA LEU A 69 -0.17 -8.25 -5.21
C LEU A 69 -0.57 -8.72 -6.62
N ALA A 70 -0.87 -7.78 -7.51
CA ALA A 70 -1.22 -8.09 -8.89
C ALA A 70 -0.05 -8.77 -9.63
N TYR A 71 1.18 -8.29 -9.42
CA TYR A 71 2.39 -8.89 -9.96
C TYR A 71 2.55 -10.34 -9.49
N GLU A 72 2.42 -10.59 -8.18
CA GLU A 72 2.50 -11.94 -7.61
C GLU A 72 1.43 -12.88 -8.19
N ILE A 73 0.19 -12.39 -8.34
CA ILE A 73 -0.90 -13.17 -8.94
C ILE A 73 -0.61 -13.50 -10.41
N LEU A 74 -0.10 -12.53 -11.17
CA LEU A 74 0.24 -12.74 -12.58
C LEU A 74 1.40 -13.72 -12.74
N ASP A 75 2.43 -13.63 -11.89
CA ASP A 75 3.55 -14.57 -11.87
C ASP A 75 3.04 -16.01 -11.69
N ILE A 76 2.20 -16.24 -10.67
CA ILE A 76 1.56 -17.55 -10.42
C ILE A 76 0.74 -18.00 -11.63
N LEU A 77 -0.09 -17.11 -12.21
CA LEU A 77 -0.91 -17.44 -13.38
C LEU A 77 -0.07 -17.84 -14.59
N PHE A 78 1.03 -17.13 -14.85
CA PHE A 78 1.92 -17.46 -15.97
C PHE A 78 2.65 -18.78 -15.75
N THR A 79 3.14 -19.05 -14.54
CA THR A 79 3.74 -20.35 -14.20
C THR A 79 2.75 -21.50 -14.35
N MET A 80 1.49 -21.29 -13.94
CA MET A 80 0.41 -22.27 -14.16
C MET A 80 0.12 -22.50 -15.65
N LEU A 81 0.10 -21.44 -16.46
CA LEU A 81 -0.12 -21.54 -17.91
C LEU A 81 1.03 -22.23 -18.63
N ALA A 82 2.27 -22.08 -18.14
CA ALA A 82 3.44 -22.78 -18.63
C ALA A 82 3.45 -24.28 -18.25
N GLY A 83 2.60 -24.70 -17.31
CA GLY A 83 2.55 -26.08 -16.80
C GLY A 83 3.64 -26.40 -15.76
N GLU A 84 4.34 -25.39 -15.25
CA GLU A 84 5.49 -25.50 -14.34
C GLU A 84 5.05 -25.45 -12.87
N PHE A 85 4.04 -26.25 -12.48
CA PHE A 85 3.43 -26.18 -11.14
C PHE A 85 4.41 -26.37 -9.98
N SER A 86 5.50 -27.11 -10.18
CA SER A 86 6.55 -27.31 -9.17
C SER A 86 7.38 -26.05 -8.88
N GLU A 87 7.34 -25.06 -9.76
CA GLU A 87 8.11 -23.82 -9.64
C GLU A 87 7.32 -22.68 -8.99
N ILE A 88 6.05 -22.91 -8.63
CA ILE A 88 5.22 -21.91 -7.95
C ILE A 88 5.77 -21.66 -6.55
N ASN A 89 6.49 -20.55 -6.39
CA ASN A 89 7.06 -20.11 -5.13
C ASN A 89 6.33 -18.87 -4.60
N LEU A 90 5.28 -19.12 -3.81
CA LEU A 90 4.45 -18.08 -3.22
C LEU A 90 5.23 -17.15 -2.30
N ASN A 91 5.12 -15.86 -2.59
CA ASN A 91 5.62 -14.81 -1.72
C ASN A 91 4.54 -14.36 -0.74
N ILE A 92 4.38 -15.12 0.33
CA ILE A 92 3.37 -14.86 1.37
C ILE A 92 3.43 -13.44 1.94
N TYR A 93 4.61 -12.83 2.01
CA TYR A 93 4.79 -11.46 2.50
C TYR A 93 4.15 -10.42 1.57
N VAL A 94 4.30 -10.60 0.26
CA VAL A 94 3.65 -9.75 -0.74
C VAL A 94 2.13 -9.92 -0.67
N ILE A 95 1.64 -11.15 -0.48
CA ILE A 95 0.20 -11.42 -0.33
C ILE A 95 -0.36 -10.72 0.92
N ILE A 96 0.29 -10.89 2.07
CA ILE A 96 -0.11 -10.25 3.33
C ILE A 96 -0.13 -8.72 3.17
N PHE A 97 0.93 -8.16 2.60
CA PHE A 97 1.02 -6.72 2.38
C PHE A 97 -0.03 -6.21 1.38
N GLY A 98 -0.32 -6.98 0.34
CA GLY A 98 -1.34 -6.70 -0.65
C GLY A 98 -2.74 -6.61 -0.03
N ILE A 99 -3.12 -7.60 0.78
CA ILE A 99 -4.41 -7.62 1.48
C ILE A 99 -4.51 -6.44 2.47
N LEU A 100 -3.44 -6.15 3.20
CA LEU A 100 -3.37 -4.99 4.08
C LEU A 100 -3.57 -3.69 3.27
N SER A 101 -2.94 -3.59 2.10
CA SER A 101 -3.03 -2.43 1.21
C SER A 101 -4.44 -2.23 0.67
N ILE A 102 -5.14 -3.31 0.27
CA ILE A 102 -6.56 -3.28 -0.11
C ILE A 102 -7.38 -2.65 1.02
N THR A 103 -7.19 -3.16 2.23
CA THR A 103 -7.97 -2.74 3.40
C THR A 103 -7.73 -1.26 3.73
N ILE A 104 -6.47 -0.83 3.79
CA ILE A 104 -6.09 0.56 4.05
C ILE A 104 -6.65 1.48 2.97
N PHE A 105 -6.52 1.10 1.69
CA PHE A 105 -6.99 1.88 0.56
C PHE A 105 -8.50 2.14 0.65
N PHE A 106 -9.31 1.10 0.87
CA PHE A 106 -10.77 1.25 0.99
C PHE A 106 -11.18 2.08 2.22
N LEU A 107 -10.52 1.88 3.36
CA LEU A 107 -10.79 2.67 4.56
C LEU A 107 -10.48 4.15 4.36
N GLU A 108 -9.38 4.46 3.65
CA GLU A 108 -8.99 5.85 3.40
C GLU A 108 -9.91 6.51 2.36
N LEU A 109 -10.29 5.81 1.28
CA LEU A 109 -11.29 6.30 0.33
C LEU A 109 -12.63 6.59 1.00
N ARG A 110 -13.11 5.68 1.88
CA ARG A 110 -14.36 5.88 2.63
C ARG A 110 -14.27 7.12 3.51
N TYR A 111 -13.13 7.34 4.16
CA TYR A 111 -12.89 8.52 4.97
C TYR A 111 -12.91 9.81 4.15
N LEU A 112 -12.21 9.85 3.02
CA LEU A 112 -12.18 11.03 2.15
C LEU A 112 -13.55 11.34 1.58
N ARG A 113 -14.31 10.32 1.16
CA ARG A 113 -15.69 10.49 0.69
C ARG A 113 -16.60 11.06 1.77
N LYS A 114 -16.47 10.59 3.03
CA LYS A 114 -17.21 11.14 4.17
C LYS A 114 -16.88 12.62 4.38
N LYS A 115 -15.59 12.97 4.40
CA LYS A 115 -15.13 14.37 4.56
C LYS A 115 -15.66 15.29 3.46
N ARG A 116 -15.66 14.83 2.21
CA ARG A 116 -16.22 15.57 1.06
C ARG A 116 -17.71 15.85 1.26
N ASN A 117 -18.49 14.84 1.63
CA ASN A 117 -19.93 14.99 1.83
C ASN A 117 -20.26 15.91 3.03
N GLU A 118 -19.47 15.85 4.10
CA GLU A 118 -19.59 16.78 5.24
C GLU A 118 -19.33 18.24 4.85
N ALA A 119 -18.44 18.48 3.88
CA ALA A 119 -18.17 19.83 3.37
C ALA A 119 -19.32 20.33 2.50
N LEU A 120 -19.81 19.51 1.56
CA LEU A 120 -20.94 19.85 0.69
C LEU A 120 -22.22 20.18 1.49
N ASN A 121 -22.55 19.37 2.50
CA ASN A 121 -23.73 19.59 3.34
C ASN A 121 -23.65 20.86 4.22
N LYS A 122 -22.47 21.45 4.39
CA LYS A 122 -22.28 22.73 5.11
C LYS A 122 -22.42 23.93 4.20
N GLU A 123 -22.20 23.78 2.89
CA GLU A 123 -22.38 24.85 1.90
C GLU A 123 -23.86 25.01 1.53
N GLU A 124 -24.67 23.97 1.69
CA GLU A 124 -26.12 23.98 1.42
C GLU A 124 -26.99 24.46 2.61
N ARG A 125 -26.39 24.79 3.77
CA ARG A 125 -27.08 25.27 4.98
C ARG A 125 -26.71 26.72 5.29
#